data_AF-A0A507R792-F1
#
_entry.id   AF-A0A507R792-F1
#
_cell.length_a   1.000
_cell.length_b   1.000
_cell.length_c   1.000
_cell.angle_alpha   90.00
_cell.angle_beta   90.00
_cell.angle_gamma   90.00
#
_symmetry.space_group_name_H-M   'P 1'
#
loop_
_entity.id
_entity.type
_entity.pdbx_description
1 polymer ?
#
loop_
_entity_poly.entity_id
_entity_poly.type
_entity_poly.pdbx_seq_one_letter_code
_entity_poly.pdbx_strand_id
1 'polypeptide(L)'
;MASATDADGNLMDPTLHVKPLNIIAITDGAFTDDAETVIVEAARRLDGPRCEVVPWQAGVQFFQTGNDKAATKHLQQLDDDPGKRVRGENLRDIVDTVPWKGEAGHTLTADGILKCVLGAGA
;
A
#
# COMPACT_ATOMS: atom_id res chain seq x y z
N MET A 1 22.59 -15.17 -4.28
CA MET A 1 23.28 -14.70 -3.06
C MET A 1 22.68 -15.50 -1.93
N ALA A 2 23.49 -16.12 -1.09
CA ALA A 2 23.02 -16.97 0.00
C ALA A 2 21.93 -16.23 0.78
N SER A 3 20.79 -16.88 0.97
CA SER A 3 19.64 -16.35 1.70
C SER A 3 20.16 -15.66 2.95
N ALA A 4 19.77 -14.40 3.19
CA ALA A 4 20.15 -13.68 4.41
C ALA A 4 19.59 -14.35 5.67
N THR A 5 18.95 -15.50 5.54
CA THR A 5 18.32 -16.31 6.55
C THR A 5 18.95 -17.71 6.67
N ASP A 6 18.93 -18.27 7.88
CA ASP A 6 19.32 -19.64 8.18
C ASP A 6 18.26 -20.67 7.76
N ALA A 7 18.52 -21.94 8.03
CA ALA A 7 17.61 -23.05 7.71
C ALA A 7 16.25 -22.96 8.43
N ASP A 8 16.18 -22.17 9.50
CA ASP A 8 14.97 -21.94 10.30
C ASP A 8 14.26 -20.62 9.88
N GLY A 9 14.79 -19.91 8.88
CA GLY A 9 14.23 -18.66 8.36
C GLY A 9 14.62 -17.41 9.16
N ASN A 10 15.52 -17.51 10.15
CA ASN A 10 15.99 -16.37 10.91
C ASN A 10 17.11 -15.65 10.18
N LEU A 11 17.15 -14.33 10.26
CA LEU A 11 18.23 -13.54 9.65
C LEU A 11 19.59 -13.93 10.25
N MET A 12 20.54 -14.31 9.38
CA MET A 12 21.93 -14.63 9.76
C MET A 12 22.68 -13.39 10.27
N ASP A 13 22.31 -12.21 9.76
CA ASP A 13 22.75 -10.92 10.28
C ASP A 13 21.54 -10.13 10.80
N PRO A 14 21.36 -10.03 12.14
CA PRO A 14 20.26 -9.29 12.75
C PRO A 14 20.20 -7.81 12.35
N THR A 15 21.30 -7.22 11.88
CA THR A 15 21.34 -5.81 11.43
C THR A 15 20.63 -5.60 10.09
N LEU A 16 20.40 -6.69 9.34
CA LEU A 16 19.61 -6.68 8.11
C LEU A 16 18.10 -6.76 8.38
N HIS A 17 17.67 -6.79 9.65
CA HIS A 17 16.26 -6.81 9.99
C HIS A 17 15.58 -5.50 9.62
N VAL A 18 14.62 -5.58 8.69
CA VAL A 18 13.79 -4.46 8.27
C VAL A 18 12.45 -4.55 8.99
N LYS A 19 12.09 -3.50 9.72
CA LYS A 19 10.76 -3.40 10.33
C LYS A 19 9.69 -3.23 9.24
N PRO A 20 8.47 -3.76 9.43
CA PRO A 20 7.35 -3.47 8.54
C PRO A 20 7.14 -1.96 8.40
N LEU A 21 6.87 -1.51 7.18
CA LEU A 21 6.67 -0.10 6.84
C LEU A 21 5.22 0.13 6.41
N ASN A 22 4.55 1.10 7.03
CA ASN A 22 3.25 1.61 6.56
C ASN A 22 3.42 3.08 6.16
N ILE A 23 3.18 3.39 4.88
CA ILE A 23 3.23 4.75 4.33
C ILE A 23 1.80 5.27 4.23
N ILE A 24 1.45 6.27 5.04
CA ILE A 24 0.13 6.90 4.98
C ILE A 24 0.24 8.22 4.21
N ALA A 25 -0.46 8.30 3.07
CA ALA A 25 -0.52 9.46 2.20
C ALA A 25 -1.88 10.16 2.33
N ILE A 26 -1.89 11.40 2.81
CA ILE A 26 -3.09 12.23 2.93
C ILE A 26 -3.17 13.17 1.72
N THR A 27 -4.26 13.15 0.97
CA THR A 27 -4.43 13.97 -0.25
C THR A 27 -5.85 14.52 -0.39
N ASP A 28 -6.00 15.71 -0.96
CA ASP A 28 -7.28 16.34 -1.29
C ASP A 28 -7.58 16.42 -2.80
N GLY A 29 -6.66 15.96 -3.64
CA GLY A 29 -6.75 16.05 -5.09
C GLY A 29 -6.30 14.78 -5.81
N ALA A 30 -6.69 14.68 -7.08
CA ALA A 30 -6.28 13.60 -7.96
C ALA A 30 -4.78 13.68 -8.31
N PHE A 31 -4.12 12.53 -8.42
CA PHE A 31 -2.78 12.46 -8.98
C PHE A 31 -2.79 12.88 -10.45
N THR A 32 -1.81 13.69 -10.84
CA THR A 32 -1.59 14.11 -12.23
C THR A 32 -0.61 13.19 -12.96
N ASP A 33 0.20 12.45 -12.20
CA ASP A 33 1.19 11.50 -12.69
C ASP A 33 0.67 10.04 -12.61
N ASP A 34 1.40 9.12 -13.25
CA ASP A 34 1.10 7.69 -13.24
C ASP A 34 1.58 7.01 -11.95
N ALA A 35 0.80 7.16 -10.88
CA ALA A 35 1.07 6.52 -9.59
C ALA A 35 0.94 4.99 -9.65
N GLU A 36 0.06 4.47 -10.51
CA GLU A 36 -0.21 3.03 -10.66
C GLU A 36 1.06 2.30 -11.12
N THR A 37 1.75 2.80 -12.16
CA THR A 37 2.99 2.19 -12.65
C THR A 37 4.08 2.14 -11.58
N VAL A 38 4.23 3.20 -10.77
CA VAL A 38 5.24 3.27 -9.70
C VAL A 38 4.95 2.24 -8.60
N ILE A 39 3.67 2.11 -8.21
CA ILE A 39 3.23 1.14 -7.20
C ILE A 39 3.44 -0.29 -7.71
N VAL A 40 3.07 -0.57 -8.96
CA VAL A 40 3.28 -1.87 -9.60
C VAL A 40 4.77 -2.22 -9.66
N GLU A 41 5.64 -1.27 -10.02
CA GLU A 41 7.08 -1.51 -10.04
C GLU A 41 7.63 -1.77 -8.63
N ALA A 42 7.14 -1.06 -7.62
CA ALA A 42 7.48 -1.32 -6.22
C ALA A 42 7.06 -2.74 -5.80
N ALA A 43 5.81 -3.15 -6.07
CA ALA A 43 5.32 -4.49 -5.78
C ALA A 43 6.16 -5.58 -6.48
N ARG A 44 6.49 -5.39 -7.76
CA ARG A 44 7.39 -6.29 -8.53
C ARG A 44 8.77 -6.41 -7.90
N ARG A 45 9.32 -5.31 -7.37
CA ARG A 45 10.63 -5.32 -6.71
C ARG A 45 10.58 -6.08 -5.39
N LEU A 46 9.48 -5.97 -4.64
CA LEU A 46 9.25 -6.70 -3.40
C LEU A 46 9.07 -8.21 -3.64
N ASP A 47 8.29 -8.59 -4.66
CA ASP A 47 8.11 -9.99 -5.09
C ASP A 47 9.30 -10.54 -5.91
N GLY A 48 10.23 -9.67 -6.29
CA GLY A 48 11.34 -10.04 -7.16
C GLY A 48 12.36 -10.95 -6.46
N PRO A 49 13.19 -11.66 -7.24
CA PRO A 49 14.19 -12.63 -6.74
C PRO A 49 15.32 -11.99 -5.92
N ARG A 50 15.30 -10.67 -5.74
CA ARG A 50 16.27 -9.92 -4.94
C ARG A 50 15.77 -9.61 -3.53
N CYS A 51 14.45 -9.63 -3.31
CA CYS A 51 13.86 -9.15 -2.06
C CYS A 51 13.02 -10.20 -1.34
N GLU A 52 12.34 -11.13 -2.04
CA GLU A 52 11.52 -12.24 -1.47
C GLU A 52 10.88 -11.91 -0.11
N VAL A 53 10.27 -10.73 -0.02
CA VAL A 53 9.84 -10.17 1.27
C VAL A 53 8.52 -10.77 1.70
N VAL A 54 8.29 -10.88 3.01
CA VAL A 54 7.00 -11.31 3.54
C VAL A 54 5.85 -10.39 3.06
N PRO A 55 4.61 -10.88 2.91
CA PRO A 55 3.51 -10.11 2.31
C PRO A 55 3.26 -8.75 2.96
N TRP A 56 3.36 -8.65 4.29
CA TRP A 56 3.04 -7.45 5.08
C TRP A 56 4.25 -6.51 5.31
N GLN A 57 5.38 -6.72 4.61
CA GLN A 57 6.60 -5.95 4.88
C GLN A 57 6.45 -4.45 4.55
N ALA A 58 5.61 -4.12 3.58
CA ALA A 58 5.37 -2.75 3.14
C ALA A 58 3.90 -2.57 2.73
N GLY A 59 3.27 -1.49 3.21
CA GLY A 59 1.95 -1.05 2.79
C GLY A 59 1.94 0.46 2.50
N VAL A 60 1.04 0.86 1.62
CA VAL A 60 0.76 2.25 1.23
C VAL A 60 -0.73 2.50 1.42
N GLN A 61 -1.07 3.51 2.20
CA GLN A 61 -2.44 3.79 2.56
C GLN A 61 -2.83 5.22 2.21
N PHE A 62 -3.82 5.38 1.34
CA PHE A 62 -4.28 6.70 0.93
C PHE A 62 -5.49 7.12 1.75
N PHE A 63 -5.40 8.31 2.34
CA PHE A 63 -6.50 8.95 3.04
C PHE A 63 -6.92 10.21 2.30
N GLN A 64 -8.17 10.24 1.83
CA GLN A 64 -8.71 11.42 1.16
C GLN A 64 -9.24 12.45 2.16
N THR A 65 -8.81 13.70 2.03
CA THR A 65 -9.46 14.87 2.65
C THR A 65 -10.27 15.65 1.62
N GLY A 66 -11.40 16.22 2.00
CA GLY A 66 -12.22 17.01 1.07
C GLY A 66 -13.03 16.14 0.09
N ASN A 67 -13.83 16.78 -0.76
CA ASN A 67 -14.88 16.15 -1.55
C ASN A 67 -14.59 16.13 -3.07
N ASP A 68 -13.33 16.21 -3.48
CA ASP A 68 -12.96 16.09 -4.89
C ASP A 68 -13.31 14.70 -5.42
N LYS A 69 -14.26 14.65 -6.35
CA LYS A 69 -14.73 13.42 -6.99
C LYS A 69 -13.66 12.80 -7.88
N ALA A 70 -12.76 13.61 -8.46
CA ALA A 70 -11.65 13.11 -9.26
C ALA A 70 -10.66 12.35 -8.38
N ALA A 71 -10.31 12.91 -7.21
CA ALA A 71 -9.51 12.23 -6.21
C ALA A 71 -10.14 10.90 -5.77
N THR A 72 -11.44 10.91 -5.42
CA THR A 72 -12.14 9.67 -5.01
C THR A 72 -12.08 8.59 -6.09
N LYS A 73 -12.36 8.96 -7.35
CA LYS A 73 -12.32 8.01 -8.46
C LYS A 73 -10.92 7.46 -8.69
N HIS A 74 -9.89 8.30 -8.61
CA HIS A 74 -8.52 7.86 -8.81
C HIS A 74 -8.06 6.94 -7.69
N LEU A 75 -8.38 7.24 -6.43
CA LEU A 75 -8.06 6.39 -5.29
C LEU A 75 -8.76 5.03 -5.40
N GLN A 76 -10.05 5.00 -5.77
CA GLN A 76 -10.76 3.74 -6.03
C GLN A 76 -10.10 2.91 -7.14
N GLN A 77 -9.57 3.56 -8.18
CA GLN A 77 -8.85 2.85 -9.24
C GLN A 77 -7.51 2.24 -8.78
N LEU A 78 -6.84 2.86 -7.81
CA LEU A 78 -5.63 2.32 -7.19
C LEU A 78 -5.94 1.16 -6.23
N ASP A 79 -7.07 1.24 -5.52
CA ASP A 79 -7.57 0.23 -4.56
C ASP A 79 -8.16 -1.01 -5.23
N ASP A 80 -8.74 -0.83 -6.43
CA ASP A 80 -9.33 -1.91 -7.24
C ASP A 80 -8.22 -2.81 -7.82
N ASP A 81 -7.58 -3.57 -6.92
CA ASP A 81 -6.65 -4.67 -7.12
C ASP A 81 -5.71 -4.50 -8.34
N PRO A 82 -4.52 -3.89 -8.17
CA PRO A 82 -3.55 -3.74 -9.25
C PRO A 82 -3.15 -5.09 -9.87
N GLY A 83 -3.27 -6.21 -9.14
CA GLY A 83 -3.04 -7.56 -9.63
C GLY A 83 -4.03 -8.00 -10.71
N LYS A 84 -5.26 -7.45 -10.74
CA LYS A 84 -6.22 -7.70 -11.84
C LYS A 84 -5.90 -6.91 -13.11
N ARG A 85 -5.18 -5.79 -12.99
CA ARG A 85 -4.93 -4.85 -14.09
C ARG A 85 -3.66 -5.22 -14.87
N VAL A 86 -2.72 -5.90 -14.22
CA VAL A 86 -1.53 -6.48 -14.86
C VAL A 86 -1.87 -7.88 -15.39
N ARG A 87 -2.17 -7.97 -16.69
CA ARG A 87 -2.54 -9.21 -17.40
C ARG A 87 -1.57 -10.38 -17.11
N GLY A 88 -1.95 -11.26 -16.17
CA GLY A 88 -1.32 -12.56 -15.96
C GLY A 88 -0.25 -12.62 -14.85
N GLU A 89 -0.09 -11.57 -14.05
CA GLU A 89 0.85 -11.58 -12.92
C GLU A 89 0.10 -11.47 -11.58
N ASN A 90 0.32 -12.44 -10.69
CA ASN A 90 -0.20 -12.39 -9.33
C ASN A 90 0.74 -11.52 -8.48
N LEU A 91 0.57 -10.20 -8.57
CA LEU A 91 1.32 -9.23 -7.76
C LEU A 91 0.73 -9.13 -6.37
N ARG A 92 1.59 -8.96 -5.35
CA ARG A 92 1.11 -8.62 -4.00
C ARG A 92 0.31 -7.31 -4.03
N ASP A 93 -0.77 -7.28 -3.26
CA ASP A 93 -1.47 -6.05 -2.96
C ASP A 93 -0.77 -5.33 -1.80
N ILE A 94 -0.44 -4.06 -2.01
CA ILE A 94 0.24 -3.19 -1.04
C ILE A 94 -0.50 -1.87 -0.85
N VAL A 95 -1.65 -1.66 -1.50
CA VAL A 95 -2.38 -0.39 -1.47
C VAL A 95 -3.74 -0.59 -0.80
N ASP A 96 -4.08 0.27 0.15
CA ASP A 96 -5.46 0.40 0.66
C ASP A 96 -5.88 1.87 0.62
N THR A 97 -7.16 2.13 0.38
CA THR A 97 -7.69 3.48 0.35
C THR A 97 -8.83 3.70 1.34
N VAL A 98 -8.88 4.92 1.86
CA VAL A 98 -9.97 5.41 2.70
C VAL A 98 -10.55 6.63 2.01
N PRO A 99 -11.56 6.44 1.13
CA PRO A 99 -12.17 7.55 0.41
C PRO A 99 -13.00 8.41 1.36
N TRP A 100 -13.23 9.65 0.94
CA TRP A 100 -14.14 10.56 1.63
C TRP A 100 -15.60 10.05 1.55
N LYS A 101 -16.33 10.00 2.68
CA LYS A 101 -17.66 9.36 2.77
C LYS A 101 -18.84 10.27 3.22
N GLY A 102 -18.85 11.59 3.00
CA GLY A 102 -20.06 12.36 3.37
C GLY A 102 -20.18 13.83 2.98
N GLU A 103 -21.41 14.34 2.94
CA GLU A 103 -21.76 15.70 2.48
C GLU A 103 -21.54 16.82 3.52
N ALA A 104 -21.26 16.49 4.80
CA ALA A 104 -21.24 17.46 5.90
C ALA A 104 -19.85 17.80 6.47
N GLY A 105 -18.75 17.36 5.84
CA GLY A 105 -17.41 17.62 6.39
C GLY A 105 -17.07 16.72 7.59
N HIS A 106 -16.80 15.44 7.37
CA HIS A 106 -16.20 14.62 8.41
C HIS A 106 -14.69 14.82 8.46
N THR A 107 -14.22 15.53 9.48
CA THR A 107 -12.85 15.44 9.99
C THR A 107 -12.36 14.00 10.03
N LEU A 108 -11.06 13.79 9.76
CA LEU A 108 -10.31 12.56 10.01
C LEU A 108 -10.78 11.90 11.33
N THR A 109 -11.66 10.91 11.25
CA THR A 109 -12.26 10.26 12.44
C THR A 109 -11.29 9.26 13.03
N ALA A 110 -11.43 8.94 14.32
CA ALA A 110 -10.62 7.92 14.97
C ALA A 110 -10.67 6.58 14.20
N ASP A 111 -11.84 6.20 13.68
CA ASP A 111 -12.01 4.99 12.86
C ASP A 111 -11.31 5.08 11.50
N GLY A 112 -11.34 6.26 10.87
CA GLY A 112 -10.62 6.52 9.63
C GLY A 112 -9.10 6.42 9.81
N ILE A 113 -8.58 6.99 10.90
CA ILE A 113 -7.17 6.85 11.30
C ILE A 113 -6.85 5.39 11.62
N LEU A 114 -7.72 4.72 12.38
CA LEU A 114 -7.50 3.34 12.81
C LEU A 114 -7.41 2.40 11.61
N LYS A 115 -8.30 2.55 10.60
CA LYS A 115 -8.18 1.82 9.33
C LYS A 115 -6.83 2.11 8.65
N CYS A 116 -6.43 3.39 8.59
CA CYS A 116 -5.16 3.82 8.01
C CYS A 116 -3.90 3.36 8.78
N VAL A 117 -4.02 2.99 10.05
CA VAL A 117 -2.89 2.56 10.86
C VAL A 117 -2.79 1.04 10.89
N LEU A 118 -3.93 0.35 10.90
CA LEU A 118 -3.98 -1.11 11.01
C LEU A 118 -3.86 -1.84 9.67
N GLY A 119 -4.25 -1.22 8.55
CA GLY A 119 -4.23 -1.84 7.22
C GLY A 119 -5.27 -2.96 7.09
N ALA A 120 -6.33 -2.77 6.27
CA ALA A 120 -7.34 -3.77 5.85
C ALA A 120 -7.67 -4.97 6.80
N GLY A 121 -7.65 -4.75 8.11
CA GLY A 121 -7.66 -5.79 9.14
C GLY A 121 -8.28 -5.27 10.43
N ALA A 122 -9.56 -4.91 10.35
CA ALA A 122 -10.47 -4.76 11.48
C ALA A 122 -11.82 -5.37 11.09
#